data_AF-A0A0D7WDN1-F1
#
_entry.id   AF-A0A0D7WDN1-F1
#
_cell.length_a   1.000
_cell.length_b   1.000
_cell.length_c   1.000
_cell.angle_alpha   90.00
_cell.angle_beta   90.00
_cell.angle_gamma   90.00
#
_symmetry.space_group_name_H-M   'P 1'
#
loop_
_entity.id
_entity.type
_entity.pdbx_description
1 polymer ?
#
loop_
_entity_poly.entity_id
_entity_poly.type
_entity_poly.pdbx_seq_one_letter_code
_entity_poly.pdbx_strand_id
1 'polypeptide(L)'
;MANVRDLKKDINYVLGDIIEAVYVWEMENTDKDTKESEAIIDEAIETFDVLIAKVNAKDVERPKAHFKAINLELEEKGKALIEKINKLS
;
A
#
# COMPACT_ATOMS: atom_id res chain seq x y z
N MET A 1 22.07 1.16 4.74
CA MET A 1 20.93 0.30 5.13
C MET A 1 19.71 1.20 5.10
N ALA A 2 18.68 0.89 4.30
CA ALA A 2 17.43 1.61 4.38
C ALA A 2 16.96 1.54 5.84
N ASN A 3 16.88 2.71 6.48
CA ASN A 3 16.52 2.80 7.88
C ASN A 3 15.06 2.33 8.01
N VAL A 4 14.68 1.77 9.16
CA VAL A 4 13.26 1.53 9.50
C VAL A 4 12.41 2.77 9.21
N ARG A 5 12.98 3.96 9.42
CA ARG A 5 12.36 5.23 9.05
C ARG A 5 12.10 5.37 7.55
N ASP A 6 13.02 4.95 6.70
CA ASP A 6 12.89 5.04 5.25
C ASP A 6 11.84 4.03 4.76
N LEU A 7 11.85 2.80 5.27
CA LEU A 7 10.80 1.81 4.97
C LEU A 7 9.39 2.30 5.34
N LYS A 8 9.24 2.96 6.49
CA LYS A 8 7.95 3.58 6.84
C LYS A 8 7.54 4.65 5.84
N LYS A 9 8.49 5.48 5.38
CA LYS A 9 8.22 6.49 4.36
C LYS A 9 7.82 5.84 3.05
N ASP A 10 8.53 4.80 2.63
CA ASP A 10 8.23 4.08 1.40
C ASP A 10 6.83 3.46 1.44
N ILE A 11 6.43 2.85 2.56
CA ILE A 11 5.06 2.35 2.76
C ILE A 11 4.02 3.49 2.66
N ASN A 12 4.29 4.64 3.31
CA ASN A 12 3.39 5.80 3.25
C ASN A 12 3.27 6.37 1.83
N TYR A 13 4.40 6.54 1.13
CA TYR A 13 4.41 7.11 -0.21
C TYR A 13 3.77 6.17 -1.22
N VAL A 14 4.16 4.90 -1.24
CA VAL A 14 3.62 3.94 -2.22
C VAL A 14 2.11 3.75 -2.05
N LEU A 15 1.63 3.51 -0.83
CA LEU A 15 0.19 3.30 -0.61
C LEU A 15 -0.60 4.62 -0.70
N GLY A 16 0.01 5.75 -0.31
CA GLY A 16 -0.57 7.07 -0.49
C GLY A 16 -0.76 7.44 -1.97
N ASP A 17 0.26 7.22 -2.80
CA ASP A 17 0.22 7.46 -4.25
C ASP A 17 -0.84 6.57 -4.92
N ILE A 18 -1.01 5.32 -4.45
CA ILE A 18 -2.05 4.40 -4.93
C ILE A 18 -3.45 4.94 -4.58
N ILE A 19 -3.67 5.38 -3.34
CA ILE A 19 -4.95 5.97 -2.93
C ILE A 19 -5.24 7.25 -3.73
N GLU A 20 -4.23 8.10 -3.95
CA GLU A 20 -4.38 9.29 -4.78
C GLU A 20 -4.75 8.92 -6.23
N ALA A 21 -4.13 7.89 -6.80
CA ALA A 21 -4.49 7.40 -8.13
C ALA A 21 -5.95 6.91 -8.21
N VAL A 22 -6.47 6.29 -7.15
CA VAL A 22 -7.89 5.92 -7.07
C VAL A 22 -8.78 7.17 -7.07
N TYR A 23 -8.44 8.19 -6.27
CA TYR A 23 -9.22 9.44 -6.26
C TYR A 23 -9.21 10.16 -7.61
N VAL A 24 -8.06 10.19 -8.30
CA VAL A 24 -7.98 10.72 -9.66
C VAL A 24 -8.89 9.94 -10.60
N TRP A 25 -8.93 8.61 -10.50
CA TRP A 25 -9.85 7.79 -11.29
C TRP A 25 -11.32 8.13 -11.00
N GLU A 26 -11.72 8.30 -9.73
CA GLU A 26 -13.09 8.69 -9.37
C GLU A 26 -13.48 10.06 -9.94
N MET A 27 -12.55 11.01 -9.92
CA MET A 27 -12.74 12.35 -10.49
C MET A 27 -12.88 12.32 -12.02
N GLU A 28 -12.21 11.39 -12.70
CA GLU A 28 -12.33 11.20 -14.15
C GLU A 28 -13.57 10.38 -14.54
N ASN A 29 -14.13 9.59 -13.61
CA ASN A 29 -15.25 8.67 -13.82
C ASN A 29 -16.46 9.04 -12.95
N THR A 30 -16.84 10.32 -12.90
CA THR A 30 -17.93 10.85 -12.03
C THR A 30 -19.31 10.22 -12.27
N ASP A 31 -19.47 9.48 -13.37
CA ASP A 31 -20.69 8.76 -13.77
C ASP A 31 -20.70 7.27 -13.36
N LYS A 32 -19.58 6.73 -12.86
CA LYS A 32 -19.45 5.33 -12.38
C LYS A 32 -19.75 5.20 -10.88
N ASP A 33 -20.11 3.99 -10.44
CA ASP A 33 -20.25 3.64 -9.02
C ASP A 33 -18.87 3.62 -8.35
N THR A 34 -18.75 4.26 -7.18
CA THR A 34 -17.48 4.40 -6.44
C THR A 34 -17.22 3.25 -5.48
N LYS A 35 -18.13 2.27 -5.35
CA LYS A 35 -17.93 1.15 -4.39
C LYS A 35 -16.66 0.35 -4.65
N GLU A 36 -16.31 0.11 -5.91
CA GLU A 36 -15.12 -0.68 -6.24
C GLU A 36 -13.83 0.12 -6.00
N SER A 37 -13.84 1.43 -6.28
CA SER A 37 -12.72 2.33 -5.97
C SER A 37 -12.55 2.51 -4.45
N GLU A 38 -13.64 2.72 -3.71
CA GLU A 38 -13.66 2.77 -2.25
C GLU A 38 -13.08 1.50 -1.63
N ALA A 39 -13.43 0.32 -2.16
CA ALA A 39 -12.89 -0.95 -1.69
C ALA A 39 -11.36 -1.06 -1.90
N ILE A 40 -10.82 -0.48 -2.98
CA ILE A 40 -9.36 -0.44 -3.21
C ILE A 40 -8.69 0.50 -2.20
N ILE A 41 -9.32 1.62 -1.85
CA ILE A 41 -8.82 2.54 -0.81
C ILE A 41 -8.78 1.83 0.55
N ASP A 42 -9.87 1.16 0.94
CA ASP A 42 -9.94 0.41 2.19
C ASP A 42 -8.85 -0.66 2.27
N GLU A 43 -8.62 -1.41 1.20
CA GLU A 43 -7.56 -2.42 1.13
C GLU A 43 -6.15 -1.82 1.18
N ALA A 44 -5.95 -0.65 0.58
CA ALA A 44 -4.69 0.08 0.67
C ALA A 44 -4.41 0.53 2.12
N ILE A 45 -5.43 1.02 2.84
CA ILE A 45 -5.34 1.40 4.25
C ILE A 45 -5.08 0.17 5.14
N GLU A 46 -5.79 -0.95 4.92
CA GLU A 46 -5.54 -2.19 5.67
C GLU A 46 -4.11 -2.70 5.44
N THR A 47 -3.65 -2.67 4.19
CA THR A 47 -2.27 -3.04 3.85
C THR A 47 -1.27 -2.13 4.57
N PHE A 48 -1.54 -0.83 4.62
CA PHE A 48 -0.71 0.13 5.35
C PHE A 48 -0.58 -0.23 6.83
N ASP A 49 -1.71 -0.44 7.51
CA ASP A 49 -1.74 -0.77 8.94
C ASP A 49 -0.99 -2.07 9.25
N VAL A 50 -1.19 -3.11 8.42
CA VAL A 50 -0.51 -4.39 8.56
C VAL A 50 1.01 -4.23 8.40
N LEU A 51 1.46 -3.52 7.36
CA LEU A 51 2.88 -3.33 7.11
C LEU A 51 3.53 -2.46 8.20
N ILE A 52 2.87 -1.40 8.64
CA ILE A 52 3.37 -0.55 9.73
C ILE A 52 3.45 -1.31 11.06
N ALA A 53 2.46 -2.16 11.37
CA ALA A 53 2.51 -3.03 12.54
C ALA A 53 3.71 -3.98 12.47
N LYS A 54 3.96 -4.61 11.32
CA LYS A 54 5.14 -5.48 11.10
C LYS A 54 6.45 -4.72 11.23
N VAL A 55 6.53 -3.48 10.73
CA VAL A 55 7.72 -2.64 10.86
C VAL A 55 7.98 -2.26 12.33
N ASN A 56 6.93 -2.07 13.12
CA ASN A 56 7.01 -1.68 14.53
C ASN A 56 7.19 -2.87 15.50
N ALA A 57 7.17 -4.11 14.99
CA ALA A 57 7.37 -5.30 15.81
C ALA A 57 8.69 -5.22 16.59
N LYS A 58 8.58 -5.34 17.91
CA LYS A 58 9.73 -5.49 18.81
C LYS A 58 10.08 -6.97 18.88
N ASP A 59 11.37 -7.29 19.05
CA ASP A 59 11.88 -8.67 19.17
C ASP A 59 11.94 -9.50 17.87
N VAL A 60 12.51 -8.91 16.83
CA VAL A 60 12.78 -9.61 15.56
C VAL A 60 14.17 -10.28 15.60
N GLU A 61 14.22 -11.62 15.60
CA GLU A 61 15.49 -12.38 15.62
C GLU A 61 16.40 -12.09 14.41
N ARG A 62 15.82 -11.82 13.23
CA ARG A 62 16.56 -11.53 11.99
C ARG A 62 16.10 -10.21 11.35
N PRO A 63 16.47 -9.04 11.91
CA PRO A 63 15.94 -7.74 11.47
C PRO A 63 16.14 -7.45 9.97
N LYS A 64 17.31 -7.77 9.43
CA LYS A 64 17.59 -7.56 8.00
C LYS A 64 16.67 -8.37 7.09
N ALA A 65 16.42 -9.63 7.44
CA ALA A 65 15.54 -10.50 6.66
C ALA A 65 14.08 -10.05 6.78
N HIS A 66 13.66 -9.65 7.99
CA HIS A 66 12.32 -9.12 8.27
C HIS A 66 12.00 -7.86 7.46
N PHE A 67 12.85 -6.84 7.53
CA PHE A 67 12.61 -5.60 6.78
C PHE A 67 12.70 -5.81 5.25
N LYS A 68 13.51 -6.76 4.78
CA LYS A 68 13.51 -7.17 3.37
C LYS A 68 12.19 -7.83 2.96
N ALA A 69 11.65 -8.71 3.80
CA ALA A 69 10.37 -9.36 3.55
C ALA A 69 9.22 -8.33 3.49
N ILE A 70 9.22 -7.34 4.38
CA ILE A 70 8.23 -6.25 4.36
C ILE A 70 8.30 -5.44 3.06
N ASN A 71 9.50 -5.14 2.56
CA ASN A 71 9.64 -4.47 1.25
C ASN A 71 9.05 -5.29 0.11
N LEU A 72 9.34 -6.59 0.06
CA LEU A 72 8.79 -7.48 -0.95
C LEU A 72 7.26 -7.54 -0.86
N GLU A 73 6.73 -7.62 0.36
CA GLU A 73 5.28 -7.62 0.59
C GLU A 73 4.63 -6.29 0.15
N LEU A 74 5.27 -5.15 0.42
CA LEU A 74 4.83 -3.85 -0.08
C LEU A 74 4.79 -3.82 -1.62
N GLU A 75 5.84 -4.31 -2.29
CA GLU A 75 5.88 -4.36 -3.75
C GLU A 75 4.78 -5.26 -4.33
N GLU A 76 4.57 -6.45 -3.75
CA GLU A 76 3.55 -7.39 -4.19
C GLU A 76 2.14 -6.83 -4.00
N LYS A 77 1.85 -6.27 -2.82
CA LYS A 77 0.55 -5.68 -2.51
C LYS A 77 0.29 -4.41 -3.31
N GLY A 78 1.30 -3.55 -3.47
CA GLY A 78 1.21 -2.34 -4.28
C GLY A 78 0.89 -2.67 -5.75
N LYS A 79 1.56 -3.67 -6.33
CA LYS A 79 1.24 -4.16 -7.69
C LYS A 79 -0.20 -4.69 -7.79
N ALA A 80 -0.63 -5.49 -6.82
CA ALA A 80 -1.99 -6.03 -6.80
C ALA A 80 -3.06 -4.92 -6.72
N LEU A 81 -2.82 -3.86 -5.95
CA LEU A 81 -3.72 -2.70 -5.89
C LEU A 81 -3.76 -1.94 -7.22
N ILE A 82 -2.59 -1.68 -7.84
CA ILE A 82 -2.52 -1.04 -9.16
C ILE A 82 -3.25 -1.87 -10.23
N GLU A 83 -3.13 -3.20 -10.20
CA GLU A 83 -3.89 -4.06 -11.10
C GLU A 83 -5.40 -3.97 -10.91
N LYS A 84 -5.87 -3.75 -9.67
CA LYS A 84 -7.29 -3.52 -9.40
C LYS A 84 -7.76 -2.18 -9.96
N ILE A 85 -6.96 -1.12 -9.78
CA ILE A 85 -7.25 0.21 -10.37
C ILE A 85 -7.38 0.10 -11.88
N ASN A 86 -6.43 -0.57 -12.54
CA ASN A 86 -6.45 -0.76 -14.00
C ASN A 86 -7.66 -1.57 -14.49
N LYS A 87 -8.31 -2.36 -13.64
CA LYS A 87 -9.53 -3.12 -13.96
C LYS A 87 -10.81 -2.32 -13.78
N LEU A 88 -10.75 -1.15 -13.12
CA LEU A 88 -11.88 -0.22 -13.03
C LEU A 88 -12.12 0.53 -14.36
N SER A 89 -11.07 0.66 -15.17
CA SER A 89 -11.10 1.28 -16.50
C SER A 89 -11.81 0.42 -17.55
#